data_AF-A0A940YJY3-F1
#
_entry.id   AF-A0A940YJY3-F1
#
_cell.length_a   1.000
_cell.length_b   1.000
_cell.length_c   1.000
_cell.angle_alpha   90.00
_cell.angle_beta   90.00
_cell.angle_gamma   90.00
#
_symmetry.space_group_name_H-M   'P 1'
#
loop_
_entity.id
_entity.type
_entity.pdbx_description
1 polymer ?
#
loop_
_entity_poly.entity_id
_entity_poly.type
_entity_poly.pdbx_seq_one_letter_code
_entity_poly.pdbx_strand_id
1 'polypeptide(L)'
;MPWTQEQAIAFEAARECIGHLIAIRISELHTSSPAPERAAELEADLARLQTERRALRLTDEAEIARIREEYGAQVRAWRQAA
;
A
#
# COMPACT_ATOMS: atom_id res chain seq x y z
N MET A 1 -15.80 6.25 23.08
CA MET A 1 -14.64 7.17 23.06
C MET A 1 -14.41 7.60 21.62
N PRO A 2 -14.32 8.91 21.30
CA PRO A 2 -13.87 9.34 19.98
C PRO A 2 -12.41 8.93 19.77
N TRP A 3 -12.02 8.64 18.54
CA TRP A 3 -10.65 8.33 18.16
C TRP A 3 -9.73 9.54 18.36
N THR A 4 -8.45 9.30 18.65
CA THR A 4 -7.45 10.36 18.82
C THR A 4 -6.98 10.88 17.47
N GLN A 5 -6.44 12.10 17.48
CA GLN A 5 -5.79 12.66 16.30
C GLN A 5 -4.62 11.78 15.81
N GLU A 6 -3.87 11.17 16.74
CA GLU A 6 -2.76 10.27 16.40
C GLU A 6 -3.25 9.01 15.69
N GLN A 7 -4.37 8.42 16.12
CA GLN A 7 -5.00 7.28 15.44
C GLN A 7 -5.44 7.66 14.01
N ALA A 8 -6.03 8.84 13.83
CA ALA A 8 -6.41 9.33 12.51
C ALA A 8 -5.19 9.55 11.59
N ILE A 9 -4.11 10.15 12.10
CA ILE A 9 -2.86 10.34 11.36
C ILE A 9 -2.25 9.00 10.97
N ALA A 10 -2.19 8.04 11.90
CA ALA A 10 -1.65 6.71 11.62
C ALA A 10 -2.48 5.98 10.57
N PHE A 11 -3.81 6.03 10.67
CA PHE A 11 -4.71 5.44 9.69
C PHE A 11 -4.52 6.02 8.29
N GLU A 12 -4.50 7.35 8.14
CA GLU A 12 -4.28 7.97 6.82
C GLU A 12 -2.88 7.67 6.29
N ALA A 13 -1.84 7.71 7.12
CA ALA A 13 -0.48 7.33 6.72
C ALA A 13 -0.41 5.88 6.20
N ALA A 14 -1.15 4.94 6.82
CA ALA A 14 -1.25 3.56 6.33
C ALA A 14 -1.95 3.48 4.96
N ARG A 15 -3.06 4.20 4.78
CA ARG A 15 -3.79 4.26 3.49
C ARG A 15 -2.95 4.86 2.38
N GLU A 16 -2.16 5.87 2.69
CA GLU A 16 -1.20 6.47 1.75
C GLU A 16 -0.09 5.49 1.36
N CYS A 17 0.43 4.71 2.30
CA CYS A 17 1.42 3.67 1.97
C CYS A 17 0.85 2.65 0.97
N ILE A 18 -0.38 2.18 1.19
CA ILE A 18 -1.06 1.28 0.24
C ILE A 18 -1.29 1.98 -1.11
N GLY A 19 -1.72 3.25 -1.10
CA GLY A 19 -1.93 4.05 -2.31
C GLY A 19 -0.65 4.21 -3.14
N HIS A 20 0.50 4.44 -2.49
CA HIS A 20 1.79 4.50 -3.17
C HIS A 20 2.18 3.15 -3.79
N LEU A 21 2.00 2.03 -3.09
CA LEU A 21 2.28 0.72 -3.67
C LEU A 21 1.39 0.42 -4.88
N ILE A 22 0.11 0.78 -4.84
CA ILE A 22 -0.79 0.67 -6.00
C ILE A 22 -0.22 1.46 -7.19
N ALA A 23 0.20 2.71 -6.98
CA ALA A 23 0.78 3.54 -8.03
C ALA A 23 2.08 2.94 -8.60
N ILE A 24 2.94 2.39 -7.74
CA ILE A 24 4.18 1.71 -8.16
C ILE A 24 3.86 0.51 -9.05
N ARG A 25 2.93 -0.37 -8.63
CA ARG A 25 2.56 -1.57 -9.40
C ARG A 25 1.91 -1.22 -10.75
N ILE A 26 1.08 -0.19 -10.80
CA ILE A 26 0.53 0.34 -12.07
C ILE A 26 1.65 0.86 -12.97
N SER A 27 2.62 1.58 -12.40
CA SER A 27 3.78 2.08 -13.14
C SER A 27 4.63 0.94 -13.73
N GLU A 28 4.91 -0.11 -12.95
CA GLU A 28 5.62 -1.32 -13.42
C GLU A 28 4.87 -2.00 -14.57
N LEU A 29 3.54 -2.10 -14.48
CA LEU A 29 2.71 -2.72 -15.52
C LEU A 29 2.77 -1.95 -16.85
N HIS A 30 2.75 -0.61 -16.81
CA HIS A 30 2.70 0.21 -18.00
C HIS A 30 4.07 0.58 -18.59
N THR A 31 5.10 0.70 -17.75
CA THR A 31 6.43 1.17 -18.19
C THR A 31 7.28 0.03 -18.73
N SER A 32 7.11 -1.19 -18.19
CA SER A 32 8.05 -2.29 -18.46
C SER A 32 7.53 -3.33 -19.46
N SER A 33 6.26 -3.24 -19.89
CA SER A 33 5.56 -4.30 -20.65
C SER A 33 5.97 -5.70 -20.15
N PRO A 34 5.70 -6.00 -18.86
CA PRO A 34 6.22 -7.18 -18.21
C PRO A 34 5.72 -8.47 -18.91
N ALA A 35 6.49 -9.55 -18.76
CA ALA A 35 6.07 -10.87 -19.23
C ALA A 35 4.69 -11.23 -18.63
N PRO A 36 3.85 -12.03 -19.32
CA PRO A 36 2.48 -12.30 -18.88
C PRO A 36 2.35 -12.80 -17.44
N GLU A 37 3.28 -13.63 -16.99
CA GLU A 37 3.34 -14.14 -15.61
C GLU A 37 3.53 -13.00 -14.61
N ARG A 38 4.48 -12.10 -14.89
CA ARG A 38 4.74 -10.93 -14.05
C ARG A 38 3.59 -9.93 -14.10
N ALA A 39 2.92 -9.77 -15.24
CA ALA A 39 1.72 -8.94 -15.34
C ALA A 39 0.60 -9.48 -14.44
N ALA A 40 0.36 -10.80 -14.46
CA ALA A 40 -0.64 -11.45 -13.61
C ALA A 40 -0.31 -11.31 -12.11
N GLU A 41 0.96 -11.41 -11.72
CA GLU A 41 1.39 -11.13 -10.34
C GLU A 41 1.08 -9.69 -9.92
N LEU A 42 1.40 -8.71 -10.78
CA LEU A 42 1.14 -7.29 -10.52
C LEU A 42 -0.36 -7.01 -10.39
N GLU A 43 -1.18 -7.61 -11.24
CA GLU A 43 -2.63 -7.48 -11.20
C GLU A 43 -3.24 -8.11 -9.93
N ALA A 44 -2.74 -9.28 -9.52
CA ALA A 44 -3.15 -9.93 -8.28
C ALA A 44 -2.77 -9.07 -7.06
N ASP A 45 -1.56 -8.51 -7.05
CA ASP A 45 -1.10 -7.59 -6.00
C ASP A 45 -1.95 -6.33 -5.95
N LEU A 46 -2.31 -5.75 -7.10
CA LEU A 46 -3.21 -4.60 -7.16
C LEU A 46 -4.58 -4.90 -6.57
N ALA A 47 -5.18 -6.04 -6.94
CA ALA A 47 -6.47 -6.47 -6.41
C ALA A 47 -6.43 -6.67 -4.88
N ARG A 48 -5.34 -7.27 -4.38
CA ARG A 48 -5.08 -7.44 -2.95
C ARG A 48 -4.96 -6.09 -2.23
N LEU A 49 -4.09 -5.18 -2.70
CA LEU A 49 -3.87 -3.86 -2.10
C LEU A 49 -5.14 -3.00 -2.09
N GLN A 50 -5.94 -3.04 -3.16
CA GLN A 50 -7.22 -2.34 -3.21
C GLN A 50 -8.22 -2.90 -2.20
N THR A 51 -8.22 -4.21 -2.00
CA THR A 51 -9.07 -4.86 -1.00
C THR A 51 -8.62 -4.52 0.41
N GLU A 52 -7.33 -4.61 0.72
CA GLU A 52 -6.75 -4.19 2.01
C GLU A 52 -7.11 -2.72 2.31
N ARG A 53 -6.91 -1.80 1.36
CA ARG A 53 -7.23 -0.37 1.55
C ARG A 53 -8.71 -0.12 1.82
N ARG A 54 -9.61 -0.90 1.21
CA ARG A 54 -11.06 -0.80 1.44
C ARG A 54 -11.49 -1.42 2.77
N ALA A 55 -10.80 -2.47 3.20
CA ALA A 55 -11.12 -3.20 4.43
C ALA A 55 -10.55 -2.52 5.69
N LEU A 56 -9.44 -1.80 5.57
CA LEU A 56 -8.75 -1.15 6.69
C LEU A 56 -9.67 -0.19 7.43
N ARG A 57 -9.82 -0.39 8.74
CA ARG A 57 -10.58 0.51 9.62
C ARG A 57 -9.63 1.26 10.53
N LEU A 58 -10.06 2.44 10.96
CA LEU A 58 -9.29 3.27 11.89
C LEU A 58 -8.99 2.55 13.23
N THR A 59 -9.87 1.62 13.63
CA THR A 59 -9.71 0.82 14.85
C THR A 59 -8.72 -0.34 14.72
N ASP A 60 -8.22 -0.64 13.52
CA ASP A 60 -7.35 -1.79 13.27
C ASP A 60 -5.88 -1.43 13.54
N GLU A 61 -5.57 -1.03 14.78
CA GLU A 61 -4.27 -0.43 15.15
C GLU A 61 -3.07 -1.31 14.81
N ALA A 62 -3.18 -2.63 15.03
CA ALA A 62 -2.12 -3.58 14.71
C ALA A 62 -1.84 -3.64 13.20
N GLU A 63 -2.90 -3.63 12.39
CA GLU A 63 -2.79 -3.68 10.93
C GLU A 63 -2.27 -2.36 10.37
N ILE A 64 -2.72 -1.23 10.92
CA ILE A 64 -2.19 0.11 10.62
C ILE A 64 -0.69 0.17 10.91
N ALA A 65 -0.25 -0.36 12.06
CA ALA A 65 1.16 -0.39 12.42
C ALA A 65 1.98 -1.25 11.44
N ARG A 66 1.51 -2.46 11.13
CA ARG A 66 2.14 -3.36 10.16
C ARG A 66 2.30 -2.71 8.79
N ILE A 67 1.23 -2.11 8.26
CA ILE A 67 1.25 -1.44 6.95
C ILE A 67 2.27 -0.30 6.94
N ARG A 68 2.29 0.54 7.99
CA ARG A 68 3.23 1.67 8.06
C ARG A 68 4.68 1.23 8.12
N GLU A 69 4.95 0.11 8.77
CA GLU A 69 6.29 -0.47 8.84
C GLU A 69 6.67 -1.10 7.50
N GLU A 70 5.92 -2.12 7.08
CA GLU A 70 6.26 -2.95 5.91
C GLU A 70 6.09 -2.20 4.60
N TYR A 71 4.91 -1.62 4.35
CA TYR A 71 4.65 -0.94 3.09
C TYR A 71 5.37 0.40 3.04
N GLY A 72 5.51 1.07 4.19
CA GLY A 72 6.37 2.25 4.31
C GLY A 72 7.82 1.96 3.93
N ALA A 73 8.38 0.81 4.35
CA ALA A 73 9.74 0.41 3.97
C ALA A 73 9.85 0.16 2.46
N GLN A 74 8.87 -0.53 1.85
CA GLN A 74 8.83 -0.77 0.41
C GLN A 74 8.76 0.53 -0.40
N VAL A 75 7.90 1.47 0.00
CA VAL A 75 7.78 2.78 -0.66
C VAL A 75 9.10 3.57 -0.56
N ARG A 76 9.76 3.54 0.60
CA ARG A 76 11.08 4.20 0.77
C ARG A 76 12.15 3.55 -0.11
N ALA A 77 12.21 2.22 -0.14
CA ALA A 77 13.15 1.49 -0.98
C ALA A 77 12.96 1.82 -2.46
N TRP A 78 11.70 1.86 -2.94
CA TRP A 78 11.39 2.25 -4.31
C TRP A 78 11.84 3.68 -4.62
N ARG A 79 11.56 4.65 -3.73
CA ARG A 79 11.97 6.06 -3.92
C ARG A 79 13.48 6.27 -3.93
N GLN A 80 14.25 5.37 -3.32
CA GLN A 80 15.71 5.41 -3.33
C GLN A 80 16.30 4.75 -4.59
N ALA A 81 15.54 3.88 -5.25
CA ALA A 81 15.94 3.14 -6.44
C ALA A 81 15.42 3.77 -7.76
N ALA A 82 14.40 4.61 -7.68
CA ALA A 82 13.82 5.39 -8.79
C ALA A 82 14.61 6.68 -9.04
#